data_AF-A0A7Y5DGL2-F1
#
_entry.id   AF-A0A7Y5DGL2-F1
#
_cell.length_a   1.000
_cell.length_b   1.000
_cell.length_c   1.000
_cell.angle_alpha   90.00
_cell.angle_beta   90.00
_cell.angle_gamma   90.00
#
_symmetry.space_group_name_H-M   'P 1'
#
loop_
_entity.id
_entity.type
_entity.pdbx_description
1 polymer ?
#
loop_
_entity_poly.entity_id
_entity_poly.type
_entity_poly.pdbx_seq_one_letter_code
_entity_poly.pdbx_strand_id
1 'polypeptide(L)' 'MKTMYVALLIGMLSGCATAPSGHWEQTGKTELETQDDFAHCEKTAYLDSQRNKSDEPFKGPIIEKNCMQRLGYTYINNPK' A
#
# COMPACT_ATOMS: atom_id res chain seq x y z
N MET A 1 -37.09 -12.69 8.36
CA MET A 1 -36.43 -11.41 8.00
C MET A 1 -34.98 -11.31 8.53
N LYS A 2 -34.19 -12.39 8.52
CA LYS A 2 -32.76 -12.36 8.96
C LYS A 2 -31.77 -12.75 7.86
N THR A 3 -32.27 -13.33 6.76
CA THR A 3 -31.48 -13.85 5.65
C THR A 3 -31.04 -12.79 4.64
N MET A 4 -31.64 -11.60 4.63
CA MET A 4 -31.23 -10.51 3.70
C MET A 4 -29.96 -9.77 4.16
N TYR A 5 -29.67 -9.77 5.46
CA TYR A 5 -28.50 -9.07 6.00
C TYR A 5 -27.17 -9.78 5.73
N VAL A 6 -27.19 -11.12 5.58
CA VAL A 6 -25.99 -11.91 5.33
C VAL A 6 -25.49 -11.71 3.90
N ALA A 7 -26.40 -11.55 2.93
CA ALA A 7 -26.04 -11.32 1.53
C ALA A 7 -25.37 -9.95 1.31
N LEU A 8 -25.77 -8.93 2.07
CA LEU A 8 -25.19 -7.59 1.96
C LEU A 8 -23.75 -7.52 2.51
N LEU A 9 -23.44 -8.31 3.54
CA LEU A 9 -22.10 -8.36 4.13
C LEU A 9 -21.09 -9.12 3.25
N ILE A 10 -21.53 -10.14 2.51
CA ILE A 10 -20.65 -10.90 1.61
C ILE A 10 -20.31 -10.08 0.35
N GLY A 11 -21.22 -9.22 -0.11
CA GLY A 11 -21.00 -8.34 -1.26
C GLY A 11 -19.98 -7.20 -1.03
N MET A 12 -19.72 -6.83 0.23
CA MET A 12 -18.70 -5.81 0.55
C MET A 12 -17.27 -6.37 0.61
N LEU A 13 -17.10 -7.68 0.82
CA LEU A 13 -15.78 -8.32 0.86
C LEU A 13 -15.19 -8.57 -0.54
N SER A 14 -16.02 -8.59 -1.58
CA SER A 14 -15.57 -8.69 -2.98
C SER A 14 -15.26 -7.33 -3.63
N GLY A 15 -15.42 -6.22 -2.89
CA GLY A 15 -15.23 -4.85 -3.39
C GLY A 15 -13.93 -4.16 -2.98
N CYS A 16 -13.13 -4.73 -2.06
CA CYS A 16 -11.87 -4.13 -1.61
C CYS A 16 -10.68 -4.52 -2.51
N ALA A 17 -10.86 -4.49 -3.83
CA ALA A 17 -9.80 -4.66 -4.83
C ALA A 17 -9.68 -3.42 -5.72
N THR A 18 -9.82 -2.24 -5.11
CA THR A 18 -9.41 -0.96 -5.70
C THR A 18 -8.16 -0.45 -4.98
N ALA A 19 -7.19 -1.33 -4.75
CA ALA A 19 -5.80 -0.89 -4.66
C ALA A 19 -5.44 -0.26 -6.02
N PRO A 20 -4.66 0.85 -6.07
CA PRO A 20 -4.08 1.32 -7.32
C PRO A 20 -3.43 0.12 -8.00
N SER A 21 -3.70 -0.06 -9.29
CA SER A 21 -3.53 -1.33 -10.00
C SER A 21 -2.06 -1.66 -10.23
N GLY A 22 -1.27 -1.82 -9.18
CA GLY A 22 0.14 -2.16 -9.24
C GLY A 22 0.66 -2.61 -7.88
N HIS A 23 1.74 -3.38 -7.90
CA HIS A 23 2.32 -3.98 -6.71
C HIS A 23 3.84 -3.85 -6.73
N TRP A 24 4.45 -3.97 -5.57
CA TRP A 24 5.91 -3.97 -5.42
C TRP A 24 6.43 -5.39 -5.59
N GLU A 25 7.46 -5.56 -6.43
CA GLU A 25 8.09 -6.85 -6.67
C GLU A 25 9.61 -6.74 -6.52
N GLN A 26 10.21 -7.75 -5.88
CA GLN A 26 11.66 -7.93 -5.79
C GLN A 26 12.00 -9.42 -5.89
N THR A 27 12.96 -9.77 -6.74
CA THR A 27 13.38 -11.17 -6.92
C THR A 27 13.92 -11.75 -5.61
N GLY A 28 13.39 -12.90 -5.20
CA GLY A 28 13.85 -13.62 -4.01
C GLY A 28 13.20 -13.17 -2.70
N LYS A 29 12.23 -12.27 -2.74
CA LYS A 29 11.42 -11.85 -1.58
C LYS A 29 10.06 -12.50 -1.58
N THR A 30 9.61 -12.92 -0.40
CA THR A 30 8.24 -13.39 -0.21
C THR A 30 7.25 -12.23 -0.14
N GLU A 31 5.97 -12.52 -0.36
CA GLU A 31 4.91 -11.52 -0.23
C GLU A 31 4.83 -10.95 1.19
N LEU A 32 5.05 -11.79 2.21
CA LEU A 32 5.05 -11.36 3.61
C LEU A 32 6.21 -10.39 3.90
N GLU A 33 7.41 -10.68 3.41
CA GLU A 33 8.54 -9.75 3.54
C GLU A 33 8.30 -8.45 2.79
N THR A 34 7.67 -8.52 1.62
CA THR A 34 7.31 -7.35 0.82
C THR A 34 6.31 -6.46 1.57
N GLN A 35 5.34 -7.05 2.27
CA GLN A 35 4.39 -6.30 3.10
C GLN A 35 5.05 -5.67 4.34
N ASP A 36 5.98 -6.37 4.99
CA ASP A 36 6.72 -5.82 6.14
C ASP A 36 7.61 -4.65 5.74
N ASP A 37 8.35 -4.81 4.63
CA ASP A 37 9.17 -3.75 4.04
C ASP A 37 8.31 -2.53 3.62
N PHE A 38 7.13 -2.78 3.04
CA PHE A 38 6.18 -1.73 2.69
C PHE A 38 5.68 -0.97 3.92
N ALA A 39 5.25 -1.68 4.97
CA ALA A 39 4.78 -1.07 6.22
C ALA A 39 5.90 -0.26 6.91
N HIS A 40 7.15 -0.72 6.81
CA HIS A 40 8.31 0.02 7.29
C HIS A 40 8.49 1.35 6.52
N CYS A 41 8.38 1.31 5.19
CA CYS A 41 8.50 2.48 4.34
C CYS A 41 7.35 3.49 4.55
N GLU A 42 6.12 3.02 4.71
CA GLU A 42 4.96 3.85 5.03
C GLU A 42 5.15 4.57 6.38
N LYS A 43 5.60 3.84 7.41
CA LYS A 43 5.89 4.42 8.73
C LYS A 43 6.98 5.49 8.65
N THR A 44 8.02 5.25 7.84
CA THR A 44 9.10 6.22 7.64
C THR A 44 8.58 7.49 6.97
N ALA A 45 7.74 7.35 5.95
CA ALA A 45 7.09 8.47 5.28
C ALA A 45 6.18 9.28 6.23
N TYR A 46 5.44 8.60 7.10
CA TYR A 46 4.60 9.23 8.12
C TYR A 46 5.42 9.98 9.18
N LEU A 47 6.51 9.41 9.67
CA LEU A 47 7.37 10.09 10.64
C LEU A 47 8.09 11.30 10.04
N ASP A 48 8.50 11.21 8.77
CA ASP A 48 9.11 12.34 8.07
C ASP A 48 8.10 13.48 7.85
N SER A 49 6.86 13.17 7.46
CA SER A 49 5.81 14.18 7.30
C SER A 49 5.49 14.91 8.62
N GLN A 50 5.45 14.16 9.74
CA GLN A 50 5.27 14.72 11.08
C GLN A 50 6.44 15.60 11.52
N ARG A 51 7.68 15.20 11.21
CA ARG A 51 8.89 15.92 11.61
C ARG A 51 9.12 17.20 10.81
N ASN A 52 8.92 17.12 9.49
CA ASN A 52 9.19 18.23 8.60
C ASN A 52 8.04 19.22 8.48
N LYS A 53 6.89 18.98 9.17
CA LYS A 53 5.65 19.80 9.13
C LYS A 53 5.41 20.40 7.75
N SER A 54 5.72 19.62 6.71
CA SER A 54 5.61 20.13 5.35
C SER A 54 4.13 20.07 5.04
N ASP A 55 3.51 21.24 4.88
CA ASP A 55 2.14 21.43 4.41
C ASP A 55 1.91 20.90 2.97
N GLU A 56 2.83 20.09 2.46
CA GLU A 56 2.75 19.44 1.16
C GLU A 56 2.20 18.03 1.35
N PRO A 57 0.87 17.82 1.19
CA PRO A 57 0.23 16.50 1.34
C PRO A 57 0.75 15.44 0.35
N PHE A 58 1.65 15.81 -0.57
CA PHE A 58 2.14 14.98 -1.66
C PHE A 58 3.49 14.30 -1.40
N LYS A 59 4.18 14.60 -0.28
CA LYS A 59 5.51 14.02 -0.02
C LYS A 59 5.49 12.60 0.53
N GLY A 60 4.44 12.21 1.26
CA GLY A 60 4.31 10.86 1.84
C GLY A 60 4.48 9.75 0.79
N PRO A 61 3.69 9.75 -0.29
CA PRO A 61 3.83 8.76 -1.37
C PRO A 61 5.20 8.77 -2.06
N ILE A 62 5.87 9.93 -2.13
CA ILE A 62 7.21 10.03 -2.74
C ILE A 62 8.27 9.41 -1.82
N ILE A 63 8.18 9.65 -0.50
CA ILE A 63 9.12 9.11 0.48
C ILE A 63 8.98 7.59 0.60
N GLU A 64 7.74 7.10 0.66
CA GLU A 64 7.44 5.66 0.64
C GLU A 64 8.00 5.01 -0.63
N LYS A 65 7.70 5.57 -1.81
CA LYS A 65 8.20 5.08 -3.09
C LYS A 65 9.73 5.03 -3.13
N ASN A 66 10.40 6.11 -2.70
CA ASN A 66 11.85 6.18 -2.65
C ASN A 66 12.45 5.16 -1.68
N CYS A 67 11.77 4.88 -0.57
CA CYS A 67 12.18 3.85 0.38
C CYS A 67 12.12 2.45 -0.24
N MET A 68 11.00 2.10 -0.87
CA MET A 68 10.83 0.81 -1.56
C MET A 68 11.86 0.61 -2.67
N GLN A 69 12.12 1.66 -3.48
CA GLN A 69 13.15 1.60 -4.52
C GLN A 69 14.57 1.40 -3.98
N ARG A 70 14.90 1.96 -2.80
CA ARG A 70 16.20 1.75 -2.14
C ARG A 70 16.37 0.33 -1.60
N LEU A 71 15.27 -0.31 -1.19
CA LEU A 71 15.27 -1.72 -0.78
C LEU A 71 15.40 -2.67 -1.98
N GLY A 72 15.28 -2.17 -3.21
CA GLY A 72 15.43 -2.93 -4.44
C GLY A 72 14.10 -3.38 -5.06
N TYR A 73 12.97 -2.90 -4.53
CA TYR A 73 11.66 -3.18 -5.10
C TYR A 73 11.40 -2.34 -6.36
N THR A 74 10.78 -2.99 -7.34
CA THR A 74 10.26 -2.34 -8.54
C THR A 74 8.74 -2.30 -8.47
N TYR A 75 8.14 -1.13 -8.71
CA TYR A 75 6.68 -1.02 -8.79
C TYR A 75 6.20 -1.49 -10.15
N ILE A 76 5.49 -2.61 -10.18
CA ILE A 76 4.84 -3.15 -11.36
C ILE A 76 3.47 -2.52 -11.46
N ASN A 77 3.33 -1.54 -12.35
CA ASN A 77 2.01 -1.02 -12.71
C ASN A 77 1.32 -2.07 -13.59
N ASN A 78 0.20 -2.61 -13.13
CA ASN A 78 -0.72 -3.43 -13.91
C ASN A 78 -1.78 -2.49 -14.51
N PRO A 79 -1.55 -1.91 -15.70
CA PRO A 79 -2.62 -1.23 -16.39
C PRO A 79 -3.75 -2.23 -16.66
N LYS A 80 -4.97 -1.93 -16.19
CA LYS A 80 -6.18 -2.64 -16.62
C LYS A 80 -6.48 -2.36 -18.08
#